data_AF-A0A6C0JSC4-F1
#
_entry.id   AF-A0A6C0JSC4-F1
#
_cell.length_a   1.000
_cell.length_b   1.000
_cell.length_c   1.000
_cell.angle_alpha   90.00
_cell.angle_beta   90.00
_cell.angle_gamma   90.00
#
_symmetry.space_group_name_H-M   'P 1'
#
loop_
_entity.id
_entity.type
_entity.pdbx_description
1 polymer ?
#
loop_
_entity_poly.entity_id
_entity_poly.type
_entity_poly.pdbx_seq_one_letter_code
_entity_poly.pdbx_strand_id
1 'polypeptide(L)'
;MSKVEQKRSIIISPFCILHYNDPATSTFFGFINYPTRIQTHTGKELLECTESPPQYGNWKITGSFYAFSPMIRPIPTGLKLINAKKLGKDPWGTENVKYAYDPFDIQNDAVSFMTWTQQVPATVPLYLHITPTQTSYPSFDPKPPCDPTGWTQDKLSPIYVLVNPLTHPSKVDSNLHKLPEWKMDINNRPIFRFRGSDNRCIPDVNGVTIEKCFLMTDEDILHINDHFGPITLLTRLKLAKNKAEKKRYIGRFFRKLPPYAIMIGVSLFILSLIACIIILSN
;
A
#
# COMPACT_ATOMS: atom_id res chain seq x y z
N MET A 1 -23.51 -14.20 24.41
CA MET A 1 -23.11 -13.29 23.32
C MET A 1 -21.82 -13.79 22.73
N SER A 2 -21.89 -14.45 21.58
CA SER A 2 -20.72 -14.87 20.80
C SER A 2 -20.03 -13.62 20.24
N LYS A 3 -18.75 -13.42 20.56
CA LYS A 3 -17.92 -12.44 19.86
C LYS A 3 -17.79 -12.93 18.42
N VAL A 4 -18.58 -12.34 17.53
CA VAL A 4 -18.35 -12.47 16.08
C VAL A 4 -16.97 -11.89 15.82
N GLU A 5 -16.00 -12.76 15.65
CA GLU A 5 -14.64 -12.39 15.30
C GLU A 5 -14.70 -11.72 13.93
N GLN A 6 -14.56 -10.40 13.92
CA GLN A 6 -14.61 -9.61 12.69
C GLN A 6 -13.42 -10.02 11.83
N LYS A 7 -13.70 -10.85 10.82
CA LYS A 7 -12.72 -11.41 9.89
C LYS A 7 -11.94 -10.27 9.26
N ARG A 8 -10.67 -10.09 9.65
CA ARG A 8 -9.80 -9.04 9.09
C ARG A 8 -9.71 -9.25 7.58
N SER A 9 -10.01 -8.22 6.80
CA SER A 9 -9.84 -8.23 5.36
C SER A 9 -8.36 -8.40 5.02
N ILE A 10 -8.06 -9.32 4.11
CA ILE A 10 -6.69 -9.51 3.63
C ILE A 10 -6.39 -8.34 2.69
N ILE A 11 -5.49 -7.46 3.12
CA ILE A 11 -5.12 -6.23 2.40
C ILE A 11 -4.20 -6.58 1.21
N ILE A 12 -3.21 -7.44 1.43
CA ILE A 12 -2.28 -7.87 0.38
C ILE A 12 -2.50 -9.36 0.16
N SER A 13 -2.86 -9.74 -1.06
CA SER A 13 -3.18 -11.12 -1.44
C SER A 13 -2.25 -11.59 -2.56
N PRO A 14 -1.91 -12.90 -2.60
CA PRO A 14 -1.25 -13.47 -3.75
C PRO A 14 -2.21 -13.54 -4.95
N PHE A 15 -1.67 -13.44 -6.15
CA PHE A 15 -2.32 -13.62 -7.44
C PHE A 15 -1.46 -14.55 -8.28
N CYS A 16 -2.12 -15.37 -9.09
CA CYS A 16 -1.49 -16.48 -9.77
C CYS A 16 -1.38 -16.17 -11.26
N ILE A 17 -0.21 -16.41 -11.84
CA ILE A 17 0.02 -16.33 -13.27
C ILE A 17 0.04 -17.76 -13.79
N LEU A 18 -0.90 -18.07 -14.67
CA LEU A 18 -0.97 -19.34 -15.36
C LEU A 18 -0.74 -19.13 -16.85
N HIS A 19 0.02 -20.03 -17.45
CA HIS A 19 0.22 -20.09 -18.90
C HIS A 19 -0.27 -21.42 -19.44
N TYR A 20 -0.98 -21.36 -20.57
CA TYR A 20 -1.24 -22.48 -21.44
C TYR A 20 -0.42 -22.28 -22.70
N ASN A 21 0.59 -23.10 -22.87
CA ASN A 21 1.52 -23.04 -24.00
C ASN A 21 1.44 -24.37 -24.75
N ASP A 22 0.91 -24.31 -25.97
CA ASP A 22 0.90 -25.43 -26.90
C ASP A 22 1.73 -25.06 -28.14
N PRO A 23 3.02 -25.47 -28.18
CA PRO A 23 3.89 -25.20 -29.31
C PRO A 23 3.45 -25.89 -30.61
N ALA A 24 2.66 -26.97 -30.55
CA ALA A 24 2.22 -27.68 -31.74
C ALA A 24 1.18 -26.87 -32.54
N THR A 25 0.40 -26.04 -31.86
CA THR A 25 -0.65 -25.21 -32.46
C THR A 25 -0.33 -23.71 -32.42
N SER A 26 0.87 -23.33 -31.97
CA SER A 26 1.26 -21.93 -31.73
C SER A 26 0.27 -21.18 -30.82
N THR A 27 -0.33 -21.89 -29.87
CA THR A 27 -1.34 -21.34 -28.96
C THR A 27 -0.69 -20.97 -27.63
N PHE A 28 -0.72 -19.68 -27.31
CA PHE A 28 -0.19 -19.13 -26.06
C PHE A 28 -1.26 -18.30 -25.38
N PHE A 29 -1.72 -18.76 -24.21
CA PHE A 29 -2.64 -18.01 -23.38
C PHE A 29 -2.04 -17.74 -22.01
N GLY A 30 -2.25 -16.52 -21.53
CA GLY A 30 -1.96 -16.17 -20.16
C GLY A 30 -3.23 -15.85 -19.37
N PHE A 31 -3.18 -16.16 -18.08
CA PHE A 31 -4.30 -15.98 -17.18
C PHE A 31 -3.82 -15.47 -15.82
N ILE A 32 -4.38 -14.34 -15.38
CA ILE A 32 -4.25 -13.89 -13.98
C ILE A 32 -5.44 -14.44 -13.21
N ASN A 33 -5.19 -15.21 -12.16
CA ASN A 33 -6.24 -15.77 -11.31
C ASN A 33 -6.14 -15.29 -9.86
N TYR A 34 -7.28 -15.32 -9.17
CA TYR A 34 -7.32 -15.22 -7.71
C TYR A 34 -6.69 -16.46 -7.07
N PRO A 35 -6.16 -16.34 -5.84
CA PRO A 35 -5.67 -17.48 -5.11
C PRO A 35 -6.83 -18.32 -4.60
N THR A 36 -6.58 -19.60 -4.39
CA THR A 36 -7.53 -20.54 -3.78
C THR A 36 -7.47 -20.41 -2.28
N ARG A 37 -8.64 -20.34 -1.63
CA ARG A 37 -8.74 -20.36 -0.18
C ARG A 37 -8.71 -21.81 0.32
N ILE A 38 -7.70 -22.14 1.09
CA ILE A 38 -7.50 -23.48 1.66
C ILE A 38 -7.69 -23.39 3.17
N GLN A 39 -8.52 -24.27 3.73
CA GLN A 39 -8.59 -24.46 5.18
C GLN A 39 -7.54 -25.48 5.59
N THR A 40 -6.67 -25.08 6.52
CA THR A 40 -5.69 -25.99 7.11
C THR A 40 -6.30 -26.87 8.17
N HIS A 41 -5.63 -27.97 8.50
CA HIS A 41 -6.01 -28.87 9.59
C HIS A 41 -6.08 -28.19 10.97
N THR A 42 -5.44 -27.03 11.13
CA THR A 42 -5.48 -26.22 12.36
C THR A 42 -6.63 -25.21 12.37
N GLY A 43 -7.51 -25.22 11.36
CA GLY A 43 -8.60 -24.26 11.20
C GLY A 43 -8.18 -22.89 10.66
N LYS A 44 -6.88 -22.69 10.39
CA LYS A 44 -6.37 -21.46 9.78
C LYS A 44 -6.65 -21.43 8.29
N GLU A 45 -7.08 -20.29 7.78
CA GLU A 45 -7.26 -20.08 6.33
C GLU A 45 -5.96 -19.61 5.68
N LEU A 46 -5.63 -20.20 4.52
CA LEU A 46 -4.51 -19.81 3.68
C LEU A 46 -5.01 -19.45 2.28
N LEU A 47 -4.33 -18.49 1.65
CA LEU A 47 -4.52 -18.16 0.24
C LEU A 47 -3.30 -18.64 -0.53
N GLU A 48 -3.49 -19.56 -1.48
CA GLU A 48 -2.40 -20.16 -2.23
C GLU A 48 -2.76 -20.30 -3.72
N CYS A 49 -1.73 -20.27 -4.57
CA CYS A 49 -1.89 -20.57 -5.98
C CYS A 49 -1.94 -22.07 -6.18
N THR A 50 -3.07 -22.56 -6.72
CA THR A 50 -3.27 -23.96 -7.05
C THR A 50 -3.39 -24.11 -8.56
N GLU A 51 -2.90 -25.23 -9.08
CA GLU A 51 -3.04 -25.53 -10.51
C GLU A 51 -4.51 -25.63 -10.91
N SER A 52 -4.79 -25.33 -12.18
CA SER A 52 -6.12 -25.52 -12.74
C SER A 52 -6.46 -27.01 -12.79
N PRO A 53 -7.72 -27.40 -12.55
CA PRO A 53 -8.14 -28.79 -12.72
C PRO A 53 -7.80 -29.33 -14.12
N PRO A 54 -7.34 -30.60 -14.26
CA PRO A 54 -6.87 -31.16 -15.54
C PRO A 54 -7.89 -31.08 -16.68
N GLN A 55 -9.19 -31.04 -16.34
CA GLN A 55 -10.29 -30.91 -17.30
C GLN A 55 -10.26 -29.62 -18.13
N TYR A 56 -9.48 -28.61 -17.73
CA TYR A 56 -9.34 -27.33 -18.43
C TYR A 56 -8.07 -27.23 -19.28
N GLY A 57 -7.37 -28.35 -19.49
CA GLY A 57 -6.12 -28.41 -20.24
C GLY A 57 -4.87 -28.24 -19.36
N ASN A 58 -3.71 -28.26 -20.02
CA ASN A 58 -2.38 -28.24 -19.38
C ASN A 58 -1.93 -26.84 -18.96
N TRP A 59 -2.75 -26.16 -18.15
CA TRP A 59 -2.39 -24.87 -17.55
C TRP A 59 -1.34 -25.07 -16.47
N LYS A 60 -0.25 -24.31 -16.54
CA LYS A 60 0.82 -24.36 -15.54
C LYS A 60 0.93 -23.05 -14.81
N ILE A 61 1.13 -23.11 -13.49
CA ILE A 61 1.52 -21.93 -12.72
C ILE A 61 2.95 -21.57 -13.12
N THR A 62 3.13 -20.41 -13.71
CA THR A 62 4.44 -19.91 -14.14
C THR A 62 4.99 -18.83 -13.22
N GLY A 63 4.15 -18.28 -12.35
CA GLY A 63 4.58 -17.36 -11.31
C GLY A 63 3.45 -16.93 -10.39
N SER A 64 3.81 -16.19 -9.35
CA SER A 64 2.87 -15.52 -8.47
C SER A 64 3.38 -14.14 -8.11
N PHE A 65 2.45 -13.23 -7.85
CA PHE A 65 2.74 -11.90 -7.34
C PHE A 65 1.76 -11.54 -6.23
N TYR A 66 2.04 -10.47 -5.51
CA TYR A 66 1.19 -9.93 -4.47
C TYR A 66 0.75 -8.53 -4.87
N ALA A 67 -0.54 -8.27 -4.67
CA ALA A 67 -1.16 -7.00 -4.96
C ALA A 67 -2.22 -6.68 -3.91
N PHE A 68 -2.67 -5.43 -3.91
CA PHE A 68 -3.62 -4.93 -2.94
C PHE A 68 -5.05 -5.31 -3.32
N SER A 69 -5.83 -5.68 -2.30
CA SER A 69 -7.26 -5.92 -2.45
C SER A 69 -7.96 -4.67 -2.96
N PRO A 70 -8.81 -4.75 -4.00
CA PRO A 70 -9.52 -3.59 -4.54
C PRO A 70 -10.53 -2.98 -3.54
N MET A 71 -10.76 -3.63 -2.40
CA MET A 71 -11.69 -3.19 -1.34
C MET A 71 -11.05 -2.31 -0.27
N ILE A 72 -9.73 -2.08 -0.30
CA ILE A 72 -9.05 -1.24 0.71
C ILE A 72 -9.50 0.21 0.57
N ARG A 73 -9.87 0.84 1.70
CA ARG A 73 -10.25 2.25 1.76
C ARG A 73 -9.55 2.97 2.91
N PRO A 74 -9.14 4.24 2.72
CA PRO A 74 -9.10 4.97 1.43
C PRO A 74 -8.19 4.29 0.40
N ILE A 75 -8.39 4.54 -0.91
CA ILE A 75 -7.48 4.00 -1.94
C ILE A 75 -6.12 4.70 -1.74
N PRO A 76 -5.04 3.95 -1.46
CA PRO A 76 -3.75 4.56 -1.19
C PRO A 76 -3.21 5.32 -2.39
N THR A 77 -2.64 6.49 -2.15
CA THR A 77 -2.01 7.31 -3.18
C THR A 77 -0.95 6.50 -3.94
N GLY A 78 -0.97 6.57 -5.27
CA GLY A 78 -0.01 5.90 -6.15
C GLY A 78 -0.41 4.49 -6.60
N LEU A 79 -1.40 3.85 -5.96
CA LEU A 79 -1.97 2.61 -6.46
C LEU A 79 -3.04 2.89 -7.53
N LYS A 80 -3.14 1.98 -8.50
CA LYS A 80 -4.14 1.99 -9.56
C LYS A 80 -4.90 0.68 -9.55
N LEU A 81 -6.22 0.76 -9.75
CA LEU A 81 -7.08 -0.41 -9.90
C LEU A 81 -6.94 -0.96 -11.32
N ILE A 82 -6.56 -2.22 -11.41
CA ILE A 82 -6.40 -2.98 -12.64
C ILE A 82 -7.51 -4.03 -12.69
N ASN A 83 -8.21 -4.09 -13.81
CA ASN A 83 -9.17 -5.14 -14.12
C ASN A 83 -8.64 -5.98 -15.28
N ALA A 84 -8.42 -7.28 -15.01
CA ALA A 84 -8.07 -8.28 -16.00
C ALA A 84 -9.32 -9.11 -16.33
N LYS A 85 -9.93 -8.86 -17.49
CA LYS A 85 -11.16 -9.56 -17.89
C LYS A 85 -10.84 -11.03 -18.17
N LYS A 86 -11.70 -11.93 -17.71
CA LYS A 86 -11.64 -13.36 -18.00
C LYS A 86 -12.37 -13.64 -19.30
N LEU A 87 -11.82 -14.52 -20.12
CA LEU A 87 -12.57 -15.09 -21.24
C LEU A 87 -13.73 -15.91 -20.65
N GLY A 88 -14.98 -15.52 -20.95
CA GLY A 88 -16.19 -16.13 -20.39
C GLY A 88 -16.51 -17.53 -20.94
N LYS A 89 -15.68 -18.07 -21.83
CA LYS A 89 -15.77 -19.43 -22.37
C LYS A 89 -14.35 -20.00 -22.48
N ASP A 90 -14.26 -21.32 -22.36
CA ASP A 90 -13.01 -22.07 -22.51
C ASP A 90 -12.38 -21.79 -23.89
N PRO A 91 -11.05 -21.53 -23.99
CA PRO A 91 -10.03 -21.49 -22.93
C PRO A 91 -10.03 -20.21 -22.07
N TRP A 92 -9.87 -20.37 -20.75
CA TRP A 92 -9.84 -19.29 -19.74
C TRP A 92 -8.60 -18.37 -19.87
N GLY A 93 -8.57 -17.56 -20.92
CA GLY A 93 -7.56 -16.51 -21.07
C GLY A 93 -7.90 -15.26 -20.29
N THR A 94 -6.90 -14.39 -20.09
CA THR A 94 -7.14 -13.00 -19.76
C THR A 94 -7.26 -12.19 -21.06
N GLU A 95 -8.27 -11.33 -21.13
CA GLU A 95 -8.42 -10.33 -22.18
C GLU A 95 -8.53 -8.93 -21.59
N ASN A 96 -8.24 -7.91 -22.40
CA ASN A 96 -8.60 -6.53 -22.11
C ASN A 96 -8.16 -6.06 -20.70
N VAL A 97 -6.88 -6.18 -20.38
CA VAL A 97 -6.35 -5.64 -19.12
C VAL A 97 -6.41 -4.12 -19.18
N LYS A 98 -7.17 -3.51 -18.26
CA LYS A 98 -7.42 -2.07 -18.28
C LYS A 98 -7.37 -1.44 -16.89
N TYR A 99 -7.16 -0.13 -16.84
CA TYR A 99 -7.50 0.64 -15.66
C TYR A 99 -9.01 0.58 -15.42
N ALA A 100 -9.40 0.39 -14.16
CA ALA A 100 -10.73 0.73 -13.72
C ALA A 100 -10.68 2.01 -12.90
N TYR A 101 -11.60 2.92 -13.21
CA TYR A 101 -11.71 4.20 -12.52
C TYR A 101 -12.46 4.06 -11.20
N ASP A 102 -13.43 3.14 -11.17
CA ASP A 102 -14.33 2.95 -10.04
C ASP A 102 -14.20 1.52 -9.49
N PRO A 103 -13.95 1.34 -8.19
CA PRO A 103 -14.04 0.02 -7.54
C PRO A 103 -15.45 -0.57 -7.49
N PHE A 104 -16.51 0.17 -7.86
CA PHE A 104 -17.84 -0.38 -8.11
C PHE A 104 -17.99 -0.92 -9.54
N ASP A 105 -17.03 -0.67 -10.43
CA ASP A 105 -16.90 -1.27 -11.77
C ASP A 105 -16.08 -2.58 -11.72
N ILE A 106 -16.05 -3.26 -10.57
CA ILE A 106 -15.52 -4.62 -10.46
C ILE A 106 -16.50 -5.55 -11.17
N GLN A 107 -16.11 -6.00 -12.36
CA GLN A 107 -16.92 -6.91 -13.17
C GLN A 107 -16.79 -8.33 -12.63
N ASN A 108 -17.89 -9.06 -12.55
CA ASN A 108 -17.91 -10.44 -12.04
C ASN A 108 -17.04 -11.39 -12.89
N ASP A 109 -16.84 -11.05 -14.17
CA ASP A 109 -15.98 -11.74 -15.12
C ASP A 109 -14.55 -11.17 -15.16
N ALA A 110 -14.08 -10.50 -14.11
CA ALA A 110 -12.72 -9.95 -14.06
C ALA A 110 -11.96 -10.30 -12.78
N VAL A 111 -10.63 -10.39 -12.87
CA VAL A 111 -9.72 -10.37 -11.73
C VAL A 111 -9.29 -8.93 -11.49
N SER A 112 -9.63 -8.40 -10.32
CA SER A 112 -9.41 -7.00 -9.96
C SER A 112 -8.40 -6.90 -8.83
N PHE A 113 -7.40 -6.05 -8.98
CA PHE A 113 -6.38 -5.81 -7.97
C PHE A 113 -5.80 -4.41 -8.09
N MET A 114 -5.25 -3.89 -7.00
CA MET A 114 -4.57 -2.60 -6.99
C MET A 114 -3.06 -2.78 -6.93
N THR A 115 -2.35 -2.04 -7.78
CA THR A 115 -0.89 -2.12 -7.90
C THR A 115 -0.28 -0.81 -8.40
N TRP A 116 1.04 -0.73 -8.54
CA TRP A 116 1.71 0.46 -9.07
C TRP A 116 1.92 0.35 -10.57
N THR A 117 1.79 1.48 -11.26
CA THR A 117 2.05 1.61 -12.71
C THR A 117 3.35 2.35 -13.01
N GLN A 118 4.05 2.73 -11.96
CA GLN A 118 5.36 3.37 -12.00
C GLN A 118 6.28 2.57 -11.10
N GLN A 119 7.57 2.60 -11.39
CA GLN A 119 8.54 1.88 -10.57
C GLN A 119 8.57 2.44 -9.16
N VAL A 120 8.45 1.54 -8.18
CA VAL A 120 8.51 1.87 -6.76
C VAL A 120 9.56 0.95 -6.10
N PRO A 121 10.31 1.40 -5.08
CA PRO A 121 11.26 0.55 -4.36
C PRO A 121 10.69 -0.81 -3.95
N ALA A 122 11.54 -1.84 -4.00
CA ALA A 122 11.20 -3.22 -3.61
C ALA A 122 9.99 -3.85 -4.35
N THR A 123 9.71 -3.38 -5.57
CA THR A 123 8.74 -3.99 -6.51
C THR A 123 9.46 -4.57 -7.72
N VAL A 124 8.80 -5.48 -8.43
CA VAL A 124 9.32 -6.15 -9.63
C VAL A 124 8.36 -5.88 -10.80
N PRO A 125 8.86 -5.61 -12.02
CA PRO A 125 8.00 -5.42 -13.18
C PRO A 125 7.32 -6.74 -13.58
N LEU A 126 6.01 -6.69 -13.73
CA LEU A 126 5.20 -7.69 -14.40
C LEU A 126 4.77 -7.12 -15.75
N TYR A 127 5.30 -7.71 -16.81
CA TYR A 127 5.01 -7.30 -18.18
C TYR A 127 3.70 -7.88 -18.64
N LEU A 128 2.86 -7.04 -19.23
CA LEU A 128 1.62 -7.41 -19.87
C LEU A 128 1.85 -7.36 -21.38
N HIS A 129 1.86 -8.52 -22.03
CA HIS A 129 1.91 -8.61 -23.49
C HIS A 129 0.51 -8.84 -24.02
N ILE A 130 0.17 -8.23 -25.15
CA ILE A 130 -1.14 -8.35 -25.78
C ILE A 130 -1.03 -8.67 -27.27
N THR A 131 -1.97 -9.46 -27.78
CA THR A 131 -2.19 -9.65 -29.22
C THR A 131 -3.06 -8.52 -29.79
N PRO A 132 -3.17 -8.38 -31.12
CA PRO A 132 -4.15 -7.49 -31.75
C PRO A 132 -5.60 -7.76 -31.32
N THR A 133 -5.92 -8.99 -30.93
CA THR A 133 -7.23 -9.40 -30.40
C THR A 133 -7.40 -9.13 -28.90
N GLN A 134 -6.48 -8.41 -28.26
CA GLN A 134 -6.51 -8.06 -26.83
C GLN A 134 -6.39 -9.25 -25.87
N THR A 135 -5.94 -10.41 -26.36
CA THR A 135 -5.54 -11.53 -25.51
C THR A 135 -4.28 -11.16 -24.76
N SER A 136 -4.23 -11.41 -23.45
CA SER A 136 -3.13 -11.00 -22.57
C SER A 136 -2.23 -12.18 -22.16
N TYR A 137 -0.93 -11.92 -22.10
CA TYR A 137 0.10 -12.83 -21.63
C TYR A 137 0.96 -12.14 -20.56
N PRO A 138 0.52 -12.12 -19.29
CA PRO A 138 1.30 -11.60 -18.17
C PRO A 138 2.55 -12.44 -17.93
N SER A 139 3.73 -11.81 -17.84
CA SER A 139 4.99 -12.51 -17.61
C SER A 139 6.01 -11.63 -16.87
N PHE A 140 6.83 -12.24 -16.02
CA PHE A 140 8.02 -11.56 -15.47
C PHE A 140 9.18 -11.51 -16.47
N ASP A 141 9.08 -12.25 -17.59
CA ASP A 141 10.00 -12.12 -18.72
C ASP A 141 9.58 -10.93 -19.60
N PRO A 142 10.46 -9.93 -19.82
CA PRO A 142 10.19 -8.84 -20.75
C PRO A 142 10.00 -9.31 -22.19
N LYS A 143 10.48 -10.51 -22.54
CA LYS A 143 10.32 -11.12 -23.86
C LYS A 143 9.23 -12.20 -23.78
N PRO A 144 8.06 -12.00 -24.41
CA PRO A 144 7.01 -13.02 -24.43
C PRO A 144 7.43 -14.23 -25.26
N PRO A 145 6.68 -15.36 -25.22
CA PRO A 145 6.88 -16.45 -26.18
C PRO A 145 6.92 -15.91 -27.61
N CYS A 146 8.00 -16.24 -28.31
CA CYS A 146 8.26 -15.80 -29.67
C CYS A 146 7.53 -16.75 -30.63
N ASP A 147 6.41 -16.30 -31.20
CA ASP A 147 5.71 -16.94 -32.32
C ASP A 147 4.91 -15.86 -33.09
N PRO A 148 4.47 -16.07 -34.35
CA PRO A 148 4.06 -15.01 -35.29
C PRO A 148 2.74 -14.29 -34.95
N THR A 149 2.20 -14.50 -33.74
CA THR A 149 0.92 -13.98 -33.25
C THR A 149 0.88 -12.47 -32.99
N GLY A 150 2.01 -11.77 -33.16
CA GLY A 150 2.08 -10.32 -33.12
C GLY A 150 1.97 -9.73 -31.71
N TRP A 151 2.54 -10.41 -30.72
CA TRP A 151 2.60 -9.91 -29.34
C TRP A 151 3.29 -8.54 -29.26
N THR A 152 2.63 -7.59 -28.60
CA THR A 152 3.17 -6.27 -28.29
C THR A 152 3.01 -5.99 -26.80
N GLN A 153 3.84 -5.14 -26.22
CA GLN A 153 3.65 -4.73 -24.83
C GLN A 153 2.40 -3.83 -24.72
N ASP A 154 1.55 -4.12 -23.74
CA ASP A 154 0.41 -3.29 -23.41
C ASP A 154 0.87 -1.90 -22.95
N LYS A 155 0.04 -0.86 -23.16
CA LYS A 155 0.35 0.52 -22.71
C LYS A 155 0.43 0.65 -21.19
N LEU A 156 -0.19 -0.27 -20.45
CA LEU A 156 -0.12 -0.38 -18.99
C LEU A 156 1.15 -1.08 -18.51
N SER A 157 1.87 -1.75 -19.42
CA SER A 157 3.04 -2.56 -19.13
C SER A 157 4.31 -1.70 -18.99
N PRO A 158 5.21 -2.01 -18.04
CA PRO A 158 5.01 -2.96 -16.94
C PRO A 158 4.15 -2.36 -15.82
N ILE A 159 3.37 -3.21 -15.17
CA ILE A 159 2.89 -2.93 -13.82
C ILE A 159 3.90 -3.44 -12.80
N TYR A 160 3.97 -2.84 -11.62
CA TYR A 160 4.98 -3.14 -10.62
C TYR A 160 4.33 -3.79 -9.42
N VAL A 161 4.73 -5.02 -9.12
CA VAL A 161 4.07 -5.89 -8.14
C VAL A 161 5.03 -6.30 -7.03
N LEU A 162 4.47 -6.71 -5.89
CA LEU A 162 5.22 -7.35 -4.82
C LEU A 162 5.42 -8.83 -5.15
N VAL A 163 6.53 -9.41 -4.71
CA VAL A 163 6.86 -10.81 -5.01
C VAL A 163 7.44 -11.51 -3.78
N ASN A 164 7.29 -12.83 -3.74
CA ASN A 164 8.05 -13.66 -2.82
C ASN A 164 9.40 -14.00 -3.48
N PRO A 165 10.54 -13.52 -2.96
CA PRO A 165 11.85 -13.76 -3.58
C PRO A 165 12.24 -15.25 -3.63
N LEU A 166 11.68 -16.12 -2.77
CA LEU A 166 12.00 -17.54 -2.76
C LEU A 166 11.28 -18.34 -3.86
N THR A 167 10.12 -17.87 -4.30
CA THR A 167 9.28 -18.55 -5.31
C THR A 167 9.22 -17.79 -6.63
N HIS A 168 9.88 -16.64 -6.73
CA HIS A 168 9.90 -15.85 -7.95
C HIS A 168 10.64 -16.62 -9.06
N PRO A 169 10.06 -16.75 -10.27
CA PRO A 169 10.74 -17.38 -11.40
C PRO A 169 11.98 -16.57 -11.73
N SER A 170 13.14 -17.07 -11.32
CA SER A 170 14.40 -16.33 -11.35
C SER A 170 14.96 -16.31 -12.77
N LYS A 171 14.58 -15.28 -13.54
CA LYS A 171 15.30 -14.75 -14.71
C LYS A 171 15.18 -13.22 -14.79
N VAL A 172 15.12 -12.55 -13.64
CA VAL A 172 15.25 -11.10 -13.63
C VAL A 172 16.71 -10.81 -13.85
N ASP A 173 17.05 -10.16 -14.98
CA ASP A 173 18.41 -9.76 -15.34
C ASP A 173 19.12 -9.21 -14.09
N SER A 174 20.14 -9.93 -13.64
CA SER A 174 20.80 -9.75 -12.33
C SER A 174 21.42 -8.35 -12.15
N ASN A 175 21.49 -7.56 -13.22
CA ASN A 175 22.04 -6.22 -13.23
C ASN A 175 20.99 -5.11 -13.14
N LEU A 176 19.68 -5.38 -13.33
CA LEU A 176 18.66 -4.32 -13.43
C LEU A 176 17.67 -4.28 -12.25
N HIS A 177 17.35 -5.43 -11.65
CA HIS A 177 16.43 -5.49 -10.51
C HIS A 177 16.85 -6.55 -9.49
N LYS A 178 17.52 -6.11 -8.42
CA LYS A 178 17.78 -6.98 -7.26
C LYS A 178 16.43 -7.31 -6.60
N LEU A 179 16.14 -8.60 -6.43
CA LEU A 179 14.95 -9.03 -5.71
C LEU A 179 14.95 -8.46 -4.28
N PRO A 180 13.79 -8.04 -3.75
CA PRO A 180 13.70 -7.48 -2.41
C PRO A 180 13.96 -8.55 -1.34
N GLU A 181 14.76 -8.19 -0.33
CA GLU A 181 15.12 -9.06 0.81
C GLU A 181 14.06 -8.96 1.92
N TRP A 182 12.86 -9.49 1.65
CA TRP A 182 11.78 -9.50 2.64
C TRP A 182 12.08 -10.43 3.82
N LYS A 183 11.67 -10.01 5.02
CA LYS A 183 11.56 -10.92 6.17
C LYS A 183 10.47 -11.95 5.88
N MET A 184 10.72 -13.21 6.21
CA MET A 184 9.77 -14.30 6.01
C MET A 184 9.04 -14.66 7.31
N ASP A 185 7.79 -15.09 7.19
CA ASP A 185 7.07 -15.76 8.26
C ASP A 185 7.50 -17.23 8.40
N ILE A 186 6.93 -17.93 9.39
CA ILE A 186 7.19 -19.36 9.64
C ILE A 186 6.80 -20.29 8.47
N ASN A 187 6.01 -19.80 7.50
CA ASN A 187 5.55 -20.55 6.33
C ASN A 187 6.27 -20.08 5.05
N ASN A 188 7.42 -19.41 5.18
CA ASN A 188 8.20 -18.86 4.06
C ASN A 188 7.43 -17.83 3.20
N ARG A 189 6.49 -17.11 3.80
CA ARG A 189 5.75 -16.02 3.14
C ARG A 189 6.37 -14.67 3.46
N PRO A 190 6.50 -13.77 2.48
CA PRO A 190 7.05 -12.45 2.71
C PRO A 190 6.15 -11.63 3.62
N ILE A 191 6.76 -11.02 4.64
CA ILE A 191 6.13 -10.03 5.51
C ILE A 191 6.39 -8.67 4.88
N PHE A 192 5.43 -8.19 4.09
CA PHE A 192 5.53 -6.90 3.44
C PHE A 192 5.48 -5.75 4.45
N ARG A 193 6.41 -4.81 4.28
CA ARG A 193 6.60 -3.65 5.14
C ARG A 193 6.67 -2.38 4.28
N PHE A 194 6.30 -1.26 4.86
CA PHE A 194 6.06 -0.01 4.15
C PHE A 194 6.55 1.20 4.94
N ARG A 195 6.98 2.23 4.21
CA ARG A 195 7.36 3.53 4.74
C ARG A 195 6.47 4.61 4.13
N GLY A 196 6.04 5.56 4.96
CA GLY A 196 5.38 6.78 4.49
C GLY A 196 6.37 7.71 3.77
N SER A 197 6.04 8.14 2.56
CA SER A 197 6.81 9.13 1.80
C SER A 197 5.86 9.85 0.85
N ASP A 198 5.85 11.19 0.85
CA ASP A 198 4.99 12.01 -0.02
C ASP A 198 3.51 11.57 -0.01
N ASN A 199 2.94 11.35 1.19
CA ASN A 199 1.57 10.84 1.39
C ASN A 199 1.28 9.49 0.70
N ARG A 200 2.31 8.68 0.47
CA ARG A 200 2.24 7.34 -0.12
C ARG A 200 2.87 6.32 0.82
N CYS A 201 2.33 5.10 0.80
CA CYS A 201 2.97 3.95 1.42
C CYS A 201 3.81 3.22 0.38
N ILE A 202 5.13 3.32 0.53
CA ILE A 202 6.13 2.73 -0.36
C ILE A 202 6.68 1.46 0.29
N PRO A 203 6.81 0.33 -0.44
CA PRO A 203 7.43 -0.88 0.09
C PRO A 203 8.86 -0.62 0.59
N ASP A 204 9.14 -1.06 1.82
CA ASP A 204 10.43 -0.90 2.51
C ASP A 204 10.63 -2.06 3.47
N VAL A 205 11.71 -2.82 3.31
CA VAL A 205 12.05 -4.01 4.13
C VAL A 205 12.17 -3.70 5.63
N ASN A 206 12.47 -2.46 5.99
CA ASN A 206 12.62 -1.98 7.38
C ASN A 206 11.40 -1.17 7.86
N GLY A 207 10.35 -1.08 7.05
CA GLY A 207 9.17 -0.29 7.34
C GLY A 207 8.21 -0.88 8.37
N VAL A 208 7.02 -0.29 8.43
CA VAL A 208 5.89 -0.72 9.27
C VAL A 208 4.89 -1.57 8.49
N THR A 209 3.84 -2.10 9.14
CA THR A 209 2.77 -2.77 8.38
C THR A 209 2.00 -1.78 7.51
N ILE A 210 1.30 -2.26 6.50
CA ILE A 210 0.53 -1.40 5.61
C ILE A 210 -0.55 -0.60 6.35
N GLU A 211 -1.23 -1.19 7.32
CA GLU A 211 -2.27 -0.54 8.12
C GLU A 211 -1.67 0.62 8.93
N LYS A 212 -0.52 0.38 9.56
CA LYS A 212 0.18 1.41 10.31
C LYS A 212 0.70 2.52 9.39
N CYS A 213 1.15 2.16 8.19
CA CYS A 213 1.57 3.14 7.20
C CYS A 213 0.41 4.04 6.77
N PHE A 214 -0.77 3.47 6.47
CA PHE A 214 -1.95 4.27 6.10
C PHE A 214 -2.38 5.21 7.22
N LEU A 215 -2.39 4.74 8.48
CA LEU A 215 -2.71 5.58 9.62
C LEU A 215 -1.75 6.78 9.73
N MET A 216 -0.44 6.56 9.55
CA MET A 216 0.56 7.62 9.57
C MET A 216 0.37 8.63 8.44
N THR A 217 0.15 8.15 7.21
CA THR A 217 -0.04 9.04 6.05
C THR A 217 -1.35 9.82 6.11
N ASP A 218 -2.41 9.24 6.69
CA ASP A 218 -3.70 9.93 6.87
C ASP A 218 -3.60 11.01 7.97
N GLU A 219 -2.90 10.74 9.08
CA GLU A 219 -2.60 11.75 10.10
C GLU A 219 -1.79 12.91 9.53
N ASP A 220 -0.76 12.62 8.72
CA ASP A 220 0.04 13.66 8.05
C ASP A 220 -0.82 14.53 7.11
N ILE A 221 -1.76 13.95 6.35
CA ILE A 221 -2.70 14.72 5.51
C ILE A 221 -3.59 15.64 6.36
N LEU A 222 -4.04 15.17 7.52
CA LEU A 222 -4.86 15.97 8.43
C LEU A 222 -4.06 17.12 9.08
N HIS A 223 -2.75 16.95 9.26
CA HIS A 223 -1.86 17.99 9.80
C HIS A 223 -1.33 18.96 8.73
N ILE A 224 -1.16 18.52 7.48
CA ILE A 224 -0.70 19.38 6.36
C ILE A 224 -1.85 20.27 5.85
N ASN A 225 -3.11 19.84 6.00
CA ASN A 225 -4.30 20.60 5.58
C ASN A 225 -4.90 21.50 6.68
N ASP A 226 -4.06 22.22 7.42
CA ASP A 226 -4.48 23.26 8.37
C ASP A 226 -5.22 24.46 7.71
N HIS A 227 -5.50 24.39 6.40
CA HIS A 227 -6.22 25.41 5.64
C HIS A 227 -7.59 24.98 5.07
N PHE A 228 -8.00 23.71 5.14
CA PHE A 228 -9.30 23.29 4.64
C PHE A 228 -9.98 22.25 5.56
N GLY A 229 -10.73 22.74 6.55
CA GLY A 229 -11.67 21.92 7.31
C GLY A 229 -12.35 22.67 8.48
N PRO A 230 -13.63 22.39 8.78
CA PRO A 230 -14.40 23.06 9.84
C PRO A 230 -13.88 22.77 11.27
N ILE A 231 -12.96 21.82 11.41
CA ILE A 231 -12.25 21.51 12.66
C ILE A 231 -11.43 22.73 13.12
N THR A 232 -10.87 23.51 12.19
CA THR A 232 -10.09 24.71 12.53
C THR A 232 -10.92 25.73 13.30
N LEU A 233 -12.23 25.84 13.07
CA LEU A 233 -13.07 26.80 13.79
C LEU A 233 -13.31 26.35 15.24
N LEU A 234 -13.63 25.07 15.47
CA LEU A 234 -13.83 24.54 16.81
C LEU A 234 -12.54 24.48 17.63
N THR A 235 -11.42 24.14 16.99
CA THR A 235 -10.10 24.12 17.64
C THR A 235 -9.61 25.55 17.91
N ARG A 236 -9.81 26.50 16.98
CA ARG A 236 -9.55 27.93 17.23
C ARG A 236 -10.47 28.51 18.29
N LEU A 237 -11.74 28.14 18.34
CA LEU A 237 -12.67 28.56 19.40
C LEU A 237 -12.26 27.98 20.76
N LYS A 238 -11.85 26.71 20.82
CA LYS A 238 -11.29 26.10 22.05
C LYS A 238 -9.98 26.77 22.48
N LEU A 239 -9.05 27.00 21.55
CA LEU A 239 -7.78 27.69 21.84
C LEU A 239 -8.00 29.16 22.25
N ALA A 240 -8.90 29.88 21.58
CA ALA A 240 -9.26 31.25 21.92
C ALA A 240 -9.95 31.31 23.30
N LYS A 241 -10.85 30.36 23.60
CA LYS A 241 -11.49 30.23 24.91
C LYS A 241 -10.45 29.94 26.01
N ASN A 242 -9.55 28.99 25.79
CA ASN A 242 -8.49 28.65 26.74
C ASN A 242 -7.50 29.81 26.94
N LYS A 243 -7.16 30.55 25.88
CA LYS A 243 -6.29 31.73 25.95
C LYS A 243 -6.98 32.89 26.69
N ALA A 244 -8.27 33.09 26.46
CA ALA A 244 -9.07 34.08 27.18
C ALA A 244 -9.23 33.71 28.66
N GLU A 245 -9.47 32.45 28.99
CA GLU A 245 -9.56 31.95 30.38
C GLU A 245 -8.23 32.07 31.12
N LYS A 246 -7.11 31.70 30.48
CA LYS A 246 -5.76 31.86 31.05
C LYS A 246 -5.41 33.33 31.30
N LYS A 247 -5.76 34.24 30.37
CA LYS A 247 -5.57 35.69 30.54
C LYS A 247 -6.46 36.26 31.66
N ARG A 248 -7.70 35.75 31.81
CA ARG A 248 -8.61 36.10 32.92
C ARG A 248 -8.09 35.60 34.27
N TYR A 249 -7.49 34.41 34.31
CA TYR A 249 -6.92 33.81 35.53
C TYR A 249 -5.69 34.60 35.99
N ILE A 250 -4.75 34.88 35.09
CA ILE A 250 -3.55 35.68 35.38
C ILE A 250 -3.94 37.10 35.83
N GLY A 251 -4.90 37.74 35.14
CA GLY A 251 -5.40 39.07 35.54
C GLY A 251 -6.09 39.09 36.91
N ARG A 252 -6.82 38.03 37.30
CA ARG A 252 -7.40 37.90 38.65
C ARG A 252 -6.34 37.64 39.72
N PHE A 253 -5.29 36.90 39.39
CA PHE A 253 -4.18 36.63 40.30
C PHE A 253 -3.43 37.93 40.65
N PHE A 254 -3.09 38.74 39.64
CA PHE A 254 -2.43 40.04 39.86
C PHE A 254 -3.34 41.09 40.53
N ARG A 255 -4.67 41.01 40.39
CA ARG A 255 -5.62 41.89 41.11
C ARG A 255 -5.80 41.55 42.59
N LYS A 256 -5.50 40.32 43.01
CA LYS A 256 -5.61 39.87 44.41
C LYS A 256 -4.32 40.07 45.20
N LEU A 257 -3.21 40.36 44.51
CA LEU A 257 -1.94 40.66 45.18
C LEU A 257 -1.96 42.11 45.66
N PRO A 258 -1.66 42.35 46.95
CA PRO A 258 -1.49 43.70 47.44
C PRO A 258 -0.34 44.41 46.68
N PRO A 259 -0.45 45.70 46.37
CA PRO A 259 0.52 46.42 45.56
C PRO A 259 1.95 46.38 46.13
N TYR A 260 2.11 46.26 47.45
CA TYR A 260 3.41 46.11 48.10
C TYR A 260 4.11 44.77 47.78
N ALA A 261 3.39 43.68 47.51
CA ALA A 261 3.99 42.38 47.20
C ALA A 261 4.67 42.38 45.82
N ILE A 262 4.09 43.10 44.85
CA ILE A 262 4.67 43.28 43.52
C ILE A 262 5.93 44.15 43.61
N MET A 263 5.90 45.22 44.40
CA MET A 263 7.06 46.10 44.61
C MET A 263 8.23 45.39 45.30
N ILE A 264 7.95 44.54 46.31
CA ILE A 264 8.98 43.73 46.98
C ILE A 264 9.62 42.74 46.00
N GLY A 265 8.81 42.05 45.18
CA GLY A 265 9.33 41.10 44.18
C GLY A 265 10.22 41.75 43.13
N VAL A 266 9.82 42.93 42.62
CA VAL A 266 10.64 43.70 41.66
C VAL A 266 11.93 44.20 42.32
N SER A 267 11.86 44.66 43.57
CA SER A 267 13.04 45.15 44.29
C SER A 267 14.05 44.04 44.58
N LEU A 268 13.60 42.84 44.97
CA LEU A 268 14.45 41.68 45.16
C LEU A 268 15.11 41.21 43.85
N PHE A 269 14.39 41.29 42.73
CA PHE A 269 14.93 40.95 41.42
C PHE A 269 16.02 41.93 40.98
N ILE A 270 15.82 43.23 41.21
CA ILE A 270 16.82 44.26 40.91
C ILE A 270 18.05 44.09 41.81
N LEU A 271 17.88 43.83 43.11
CA LEU A 271 18.99 43.57 44.03
C LEU A 271 19.76 42.31 43.64
N SER A 272 19.08 41.25 43.19
CA SER A 272 19.71 40.03 42.66
C SER A 272 20.51 40.31 41.39
N LEU A 273 20.00 41.15 40.48
CA LEU A 273 20.72 41.56 39.27
C LEU A 273 21.97 42.37 39.62
N ILE A 274 21.87 43.30 40.56
CA ILE A 274 23.01 44.11 41.02
C ILE A 274 24.07 43.22 41.69
N ALA A 275 23.65 42.28 42.54
CA ALA A 275 24.56 41.32 43.17
C ALA A 275 25.26 40.43 42.13
N CYS A 276 24.54 39.94 41.12
CA CYS A 276 25.15 39.18 40.02
C CYS A 276 26.17 40.01 39.24
N ILE A 277 25.88 41.29 38.96
CA ILE A 277 26.80 42.18 38.24
C ILE A 277 28.07 42.41 39.05
N ILE A 278 27.95 42.63 40.37
CA ILE A 278 29.11 42.86 41.26
C ILE A 278 29.98 41.59 41.36
N ILE A 279 29.37 40.41 41.44
CA ILE A 279 30.08 39.12 41.47
C ILE A 279 30.78 38.84 40.13
N LEU A 280 30.21 39.26 39.00
CA LEU A 280 30.82 39.12 37.67
C LEU A 280 31.92 40.15 37.38
N SER A 281 32.01 41.24 38.15
CA SER A 281 33.00 42.32 37.97
C SER A 281 34.21 42.25 38.90
N ASN A 282 34.27 41.27 39.80
CA ASN A 282 35.42 40.94 40.66
C ASN A 282 36.08 39.64 40.18
#